data_AF-A0A4D4KNY5-F1
#
_entry.id   AF-A0A4D4KNY5-F1
#
_cell.length_a   1.000
_cell.length_b   1.000
_cell.length_c   1.000
_cell.angle_alpha   90.00
_cell.angle_beta   90.00
_cell.angle_gamma   90.00
#
_symmetry.space_group_name_H-M   'P 1'
#
loop_
_entity.id
_entity.type
_entity.pdbx_description
1 polymer ?
#
loop_
_entity_poly.entity_id
_entity_poly.type
_entity_poly.pdbx_seq_one_letter_code
_entity_poly.pdbx_strand_id
1 'polypeptide(L)'
;MSWPGSAVPPRAAGGPAPREALRAWLGRFMDYVNAKLGMADALRGVVATGVNPYAQSHEMIQDALSRLMDAAVAAGVIRSDIGAIDMFAALTGIALASGKPEQREQADRLLDLTLDGLSAGSGQ
;
A
#
# COMPACT_ATOMS: atom_id res chain seq x y z
N MET A 1 -47.87 3.00 0.15
CA MET A 1 -46.80 2.81 1.15
C MET A 1 -45.53 2.50 0.37
N SER A 2 -44.67 3.49 0.14
CA SER A 2 -43.46 3.38 -0.68
C SER A 2 -42.25 3.77 0.15
N TRP A 3 -41.29 2.86 0.32
CA TRP A 3 -39.99 3.15 0.91
C TRP A 3 -38.95 3.33 -0.21
N PRO A 4 -38.17 4.43 -0.24
CA PRO A 4 -37.07 4.59 -1.17
C PRO A 4 -35.83 3.90 -0.60
N GLY A 5 -35.43 2.77 -1.18
CA GLY A 5 -34.26 1.99 -0.78
C GLY A 5 -33.24 1.89 -1.91
N SER A 6 -32.20 2.72 -1.81
CA SER A 6 -30.83 2.50 -2.31
C SER A 6 -30.68 1.81 -3.69
N ALA A 7 -30.68 2.60 -4.76
CA ALA A 7 -29.90 2.22 -5.93
C ALA A 7 -28.42 2.46 -5.59
N VAL A 8 -27.74 1.41 -5.09
CA VAL A 8 -26.28 1.37 -5.10
C VAL A 8 -25.87 1.41 -6.58
N PRO A 9 -25.07 2.38 -7.04
CA PRO A 9 -24.68 2.43 -8.44
C PRO A 9 -23.91 1.16 -8.81
N PRO A 10 -24.03 0.69 -10.06
CA PRO A 10 -23.41 -0.54 -10.50
C PRO A 10 -21.89 -0.48 -10.29
N ARG A 11 -21.32 -1.53 -9.68
CA ARG A 11 -19.87 -1.70 -9.57
C ARG A 11 -19.28 -1.67 -10.99
N ALA A 12 -18.28 -0.81 -11.20
CA ALA A 12 -17.58 -0.72 -12.47
C ALA A 12 -16.93 -2.06 -12.84
N ALA A 13 -17.04 -2.43 -14.11
CA ALA A 13 -16.66 -3.72 -14.65
C ALA A 13 -15.15 -4.01 -14.53
N GLY A 14 -14.82 -5.20 -14.01
CA GLY A 14 -13.64 -5.98 -14.42
C GLY A 14 -12.38 -5.97 -13.55
N GLY A 15 -12.33 -5.22 -12.44
CA GLY A 15 -11.16 -5.17 -11.54
C GLY A 15 -11.48 -5.45 -10.07
N PRO A 16 -10.48 -5.81 -9.23
CA PRO A 16 -10.67 -5.93 -7.78
C PRO A 16 -11.16 -4.61 -7.19
N ALA A 17 -11.91 -4.68 -6.08
CA ALA A 17 -12.39 -3.47 -5.41
C ALA A 17 -11.19 -2.57 -5.02
N PRO A 18 -11.30 -1.23 -5.01
CA PRO A 18 -10.15 -0.35 -4.76
C PRO A 18 -9.34 -0.68 -3.49
N ARG A 19 -10.02 -1.10 -2.41
CA ARG A 19 -9.37 -1.58 -1.18
C ARG A 19 -8.57 -2.88 -1.40
N GLU A 20 -9.10 -3.82 -2.17
CA GLU A 20 -8.41 -5.07 -2.53
C GLU A 20 -7.21 -4.80 -3.45
N ALA A 21 -7.36 -3.88 -4.40
CA ALA A 21 -6.27 -3.45 -5.28
C ALA A 21 -5.12 -2.83 -4.47
N LEU A 22 -5.46 -1.96 -3.51
CA LEU A 22 -4.49 -1.40 -2.57
C LEU A 22 -3.81 -2.51 -1.76
N ARG A 23 -4.56 -3.42 -1.13
CA ARG A 23 -4.00 -4.55 -0.35
C ARG A 23 -3.04 -5.42 -1.17
N ALA A 24 -3.42 -5.76 -2.39
CA ALA A 24 -2.60 -6.55 -3.30
C ALA A 24 -1.29 -5.82 -3.65
N TRP A 25 -1.36 -4.51 -3.87
CA TRP A 25 -0.19 -3.69 -4.12
C TRP A 25 0.75 -3.62 -2.91
N LEU A 26 0.22 -3.47 -1.68
CA LEU A 26 1.05 -3.47 -0.47
C LEU A 26 1.79 -4.81 -0.29
N GLY A 27 1.16 -5.93 -0.63
CA GLY A 27 1.81 -7.24 -0.63
C GLY A 27 2.99 -7.30 -1.61
N ARG A 28 2.81 -6.79 -2.84
CA ARG A 28 3.88 -6.70 -3.85
C ARG A 28 5.01 -5.76 -3.42
N PHE A 29 4.70 -4.69 -2.69
CA PHE A 29 5.72 -3.83 -2.11
C PHE A 29 6.59 -4.60 -1.11
N MET A 30 6.00 -5.45 -0.27
CA MET A 30 6.78 -6.30 0.64
C MET A 30 7.66 -7.31 -0.11
N ASP A 31 7.14 -7.91 -1.19
CA ASP A 31 7.95 -8.79 -2.05
C ASP A 31 9.15 -8.04 -2.66
N TYR A 32 8.93 -6.81 -3.11
CA TYR A 32 10.00 -5.93 -3.60
C TYR A 32 11.04 -5.63 -2.50
N VAL A 33 10.62 -5.30 -1.28
CA VAL A 33 11.56 -5.04 -0.18
C VAL A 33 12.36 -6.29 0.18
N ASN A 34 11.73 -7.46 0.21
CA ASN A 34 12.43 -8.74 0.46
C ASN A 34 13.51 -9.00 -0.59
N ALA A 35 13.20 -8.80 -1.87
CA ALA A 35 14.18 -8.91 -2.95
C ALA A 35 15.31 -7.89 -2.78
N LYS A 36 14.97 -6.64 -2.45
CA LYS A 36 15.94 -5.55 -2.22
C LYS A 36 16.88 -5.88 -1.05
N LEU A 37 16.38 -6.46 0.03
CA LEU A 37 17.18 -6.89 1.18
C LEU A 37 18.16 -8.00 0.81
N GLY A 38 17.73 -8.97 -0.02
CA GLY A 38 18.63 -10.00 -0.55
C GLY A 38 19.76 -9.45 -1.43
N MET A 39 19.56 -8.28 -2.04
CA MET A 39 20.54 -7.59 -2.89
C MET A 39 21.34 -6.50 -2.17
N ALA A 40 21.23 -6.38 -0.85
CA ALA A 40 21.76 -5.24 -0.10
C ALA A 40 23.26 -4.99 -0.34
N ASP A 41 24.09 -6.04 -0.38
CA ASP A 41 25.53 -5.90 -0.62
C ASP A 41 25.85 -5.40 -2.04
N ALA A 42 25.17 -5.94 -3.05
CA ALA A 42 25.36 -5.50 -4.44
C ALA A 42 24.94 -4.03 -4.60
N LEU A 43 23.80 -3.65 -4.03
CA LEU A 43 23.29 -2.28 -4.08
C LEU A 43 24.19 -1.30 -3.30
N ARG A 44 24.77 -1.72 -2.17
CA ARG A 44 25.81 -0.95 -1.46
C ARG A 44 27.01 -0.67 -2.35
N GLY A 45 27.45 -1.65 -3.13
CA GLY A 45 28.53 -1.49 -4.11
C GLY A 45 28.21 -0.44 -5.19
N VAL A 46 26.97 -0.41 -5.70
CA VAL A 46 26.52 0.61 -6.66
C VAL A 46 26.47 2.00 -6.02
N VAL A 47 25.99 2.12 -4.79
CA VAL A 47 25.98 3.41 -4.06
C VAL A 47 27.40 3.94 -3.86
N ALA A 48 28.36 3.07 -3.59
CA ALA A 48 29.77 3.45 -3.43
C ALA A 48 30.40 4.03 -4.71
N THR A 49 29.82 3.79 -5.90
CA THR A 49 30.25 4.44 -7.15
C THR A 49 29.64 5.82 -7.37
N GLY A 50 28.80 6.31 -6.44
CA GLY A 50 28.12 7.60 -6.52
C GLY A 50 26.78 7.56 -7.25
N VAL A 51 26.34 6.39 -7.71
CA VAL A 51 25.03 6.20 -8.36
C VAL A 51 23.96 5.97 -7.30
N ASN A 52 22.81 6.65 -7.41
CA ASN A 52 21.63 6.35 -6.59
C ASN A 52 20.71 5.36 -7.34
N PRO A 53 20.75 4.04 -7.04
CA PRO A 53 19.91 3.06 -7.72
C PRO A 53 18.43 3.11 -7.30
N TYR A 54 18.05 4.00 -6.38
CA TYR A 54 16.72 4.02 -5.77
C TYR A 54 15.84 5.19 -6.20
N ALA A 55 16.38 6.23 -6.82
CA ALA A 55 15.63 7.47 -7.07
C ALA A 55 14.36 7.22 -7.90
N GLN A 56 14.54 6.58 -9.06
CA GLN A 56 13.42 6.28 -9.95
C GLN A 56 12.41 5.30 -9.32
N SER A 57 12.88 4.27 -8.63
CA SER A 57 11.98 3.31 -8.00
C SER A 57 11.18 3.93 -6.85
N HIS A 58 11.79 4.85 -6.09
CA HIS A 58 11.11 5.59 -5.04
C HIS A 58 9.97 6.44 -5.58
N GLU A 59 10.22 7.23 -6.63
CA GLU A 59 9.17 8.04 -7.29
C GLU A 59 8.03 7.17 -7.83
N MET A 60 8.36 6.08 -8.54
CA MET A 60 7.36 5.16 -9.08
C MET A 60 6.49 4.50 -7.99
N ILE A 61 7.09 4.17 -6.83
CA ILE A 61 6.37 3.56 -5.71
C ILE A 61 5.43 4.59 -5.07
N GLN A 62 5.89 5.82 -4.86
CA GLN A 62 5.06 6.88 -4.29
C GLN A 62 3.88 7.23 -5.21
N ASP A 63 4.13 7.38 -6.51
CA ASP A 63 3.08 7.66 -7.50
C ASP A 63 2.02 6.54 -7.55
N ALA A 64 2.47 5.29 -7.54
CA ALA A 64 1.56 4.14 -7.54
C ALA A 64 0.70 4.10 -6.27
N LEU A 65 1.31 4.33 -5.11
CA LEU A 65 0.58 4.38 -3.84
C LEU A 65 -0.45 5.51 -3.81
N SER A 66 -0.07 6.71 -4.27
CA SER A 66 -0.99 7.85 -4.36
C SER A 66 -2.23 7.51 -5.19
N ARG A 67 -2.04 6.99 -6.41
CA ARG A 67 -3.15 6.65 -7.30
C ARG A 67 -4.10 5.61 -6.71
N LEU A 68 -3.56 4.62 -6.00
CA LEU A 68 -4.37 3.59 -5.35
C LEU A 68 -5.15 4.15 -4.16
N MET A 69 -4.52 5.01 -3.35
CA MET A 69 -5.19 5.67 -2.24
C MET A 69 -6.27 6.63 -2.73
N ASP A 70 -6.00 7.44 -3.76
CA ASP A 70 -6.97 8.36 -4.37
C ASP A 70 -8.21 7.60 -4.87
N ALA A 71 -8.00 6.46 -5.56
CA ALA A 71 -9.11 5.61 -6.02
C ALA A 71 -9.91 5.01 -4.85
N ALA A 72 -9.24 4.62 -3.77
CA ALA A 72 -9.90 4.06 -2.58
C ALA A 72 -10.67 5.14 -1.78
N VAL A 73 -10.15 6.36 -1.70
CA VAL A 73 -10.84 7.53 -1.12
C VAL A 73 -12.07 7.88 -1.96
N ALA A 74 -11.92 7.97 -3.29
CA ALA A 74 -13.02 8.28 -4.20
C ALA A 74 -14.15 7.24 -4.14
N ALA A 75 -13.81 5.98 -3.85
CA ALA A 75 -14.76 4.90 -3.63
C ALA A 75 -15.35 4.86 -2.21
N GLY A 76 -14.91 5.73 -1.30
CA GLY A 76 -15.38 5.80 0.09
C GLY A 76 -15.00 4.60 0.95
N VAL A 77 -13.98 3.84 0.56
CA VAL A 77 -13.56 2.62 1.27
C VAL A 77 -12.39 2.85 2.24
N ILE A 78 -11.75 4.02 2.17
CA ILE A 78 -10.76 4.50 3.14
C ILE A 78 -11.00 5.98 3.48
N ARG A 79 -10.50 6.40 4.64
CA ARG A 79 -10.44 7.81 5.08
C ARG A 79 -9.54 8.67 4.16
N SER A 80 -9.82 9.97 4.06
CA SER A 80 -9.13 10.89 3.15
C SER A 80 -8.07 11.79 3.80
N ASP A 81 -7.92 11.74 5.12
CA ASP A 81 -7.03 12.59 5.90
C ASP A 81 -5.63 11.99 6.13
N ILE A 82 -5.36 10.81 5.55
CA ILE A 82 -4.02 10.19 5.53
C ILE A 82 -3.50 10.17 4.10
N GLY A 83 -2.32 10.75 3.89
CA GLY A 83 -1.68 10.84 2.58
C GLY A 83 -0.79 9.64 2.25
N ALA A 84 -0.40 9.53 0.97
CA ALA A 84 0.52 8.50 0.49
C ALA A 84 1.91 8.54 1.15
N ILE A 85 2.37 9.73 1.57
CA ILE A 85 3.64 9.91 2.27
C ILE A 85 3.62 9.19 3.63
N ASP A 86 2.58 9.40 4.42
CA ASP A 86 2.43 8.76 5.73
C ASP A 86 2.25 7.25 5.59
N MET A 87 1.46 6.83 4.60
CA MET A 87 1.28 5.41 4.29
C MET A 87 2.61 4.76 3.86
N PHE A 88 3.42 5.44 3.05
CA PHE A 88 4.74 4.96 2.66
C PHE A 88 5.70 4.84 3.86
N ALA A 89 5.63 5.78 4.80
CA ALA A 89 6.39 5.71 6.05
C ALA A 89 5.96 4.50 6.90
N ALA A 90 4.65 4.24 7.03
CA ALA A 90 4.12 3.07 7.72
C ALA A 90 4.63 1.76 7.07
N LEU A 91 4.57 1.65 5.74
CA LEU A 91 5.10 0.50 5.00
C LEU A 91 6.59 0.30 5.22
N THR A 92 7.36 1.38 5.27
CA THR A 92 8.80 1.32 5.57
C THR A 92 9.03 0.78 6.99
N GLY A 93 8.26 1.22 7.97
CA GLY A 93 8.32 0.70 9.34
C GLY A 93 8.00 -0.79 9.43
N ILE A 94 6.95 -1.24 8.72
CA ILE A 94 6.60 -2.66 8.63
C ILE A 94 7.75 -3.46 8.01
N ALA A 95 8.29 -2.99 6.88
CA ALA A 95 9.38 -3.68 6.22
C ALA A 95 10.66 -3.76 7.06
N LEU A 96 10.94 -2.75 7.89
CA LEU A 96 12.04 -2.80 8.85
C LEU A 96 11.79 -3.79 10.00
N ALA A 97 10.55 -3.92 10.46
CA ALA A 97 10.18 -4.80 11.56
C ALA A 97 10.03 -6.28 11.14
N SER A 98 9.55 -6.53 9.91
CA SER A 98 9.12 -7.85 9.43
C SER A 98 9.51 -8.16 7.98
N GLY A 99 10.56 -7.53 7.45
CA GLY A 99 11.05 -7.74 6.07
C GLY A 99 11.88 -9.00 5.85
N LYS A 100 11.97 -9.92 6.81
CA LYS A 100 12.61 -11.22 6.57
C LYS A 100 11.60 -12.24 6.02
N PRO A 101 12.02 -13.20 5.17
CA PRO A 101 11.11 -14.22 4.62
C PRO A 101 10.32 -14.97 5.70
N GLU A 102 10.95 -15.34 6.80
CA GLU A 102 10.32 -16.03 7.94
C GLU A 102 9.30 -15.17 8.70
N GLN A 103 9.30 -13.85 8.49
CA GLN A 103 8.39 -12.90 9.12
C GLN A 103 7.22 -12.50 8.19
N ARG A 104 7.07 -13.16 7.04
CA ARG A 104 6.03 -12.83 6.04
C ARG A 104 4.63 -12.75 6.65
N GLU A 105 4.24 -13.73 7.45
CA GLU A 105 2.92 -13.71 8.08
C GLU A 105 2.73 -12.53 9.04
N GLN A 106 3.80 -12.10 9.74
CA GLN A 106 3.75 -10.91 10.58
C GLN A 106 3.59 -9.65 9.73
N ALA A 107 4.32 -9.54 8.62
CA ALA A 107 4.15 -8.44 7.68
C ALA A 107 2.71 -8.36 7.14
N ASP A 108 2.14 -9.49 6.72
CA ASP A 108 0.76 -9.52 6.22
C ASP A 108 -0.25 -9.06 7.28
N ARG A 109 -0.13 -9.51 8.53
CA ARG A 109 -0.99 -9.02 9.64
C ARG A 109 -0.81 -7.53 9.93
N LEU A 110 0.41 -7.00 9.83
CA LEU A 110 0.66 -5.56 10.03
C LEU A 110 0.10 -4.71 8.89
N LEU A 111 0.16 -5.22 7.65
CA LEU A 111 -0.48 -4.57 6.50
C LEU A 111 -2.00 -4.53 6.66
N ASP A 112 -2.61 -5.65 7.07
CA ASP A 112 -4.04 -5.74 7.33
C ASP A 112 -4.45 -4.77 8.44
N LEU A 113 -3.71 -4.76 9.56
CA LEU A 113 -3.93 -3.80 10.66
C LEU A 113 -3.86 -2.35 10.20
N THR A 114 -2.88 -2.02 9.36
CA THR A 114 -2.71 -0.65 8.84
C THR A 114 -3.87 -0.26 7.92
N LEU A 115 -4.30 -1.16 7.03
CA LEU A 115 -5.45 -0.94 6.17
C LEU A 115 -6.76 -0.86 6.94
N ASP A 116 -6.92 -1.62 8.01
CA ASP A 116 -8.07 -1.55 8.89
C ASP A 116 -8.15 -0.17 9.56
N GLY A 117 -7.01 0.38 10.01
CA GLY A 117 -6.92 1.76 10.52
C GLY A 117 -7.20 2.85 9.47
N LEU A 118 -7.10 2.53 8.18
CA LEU A 118 -7.49 3.41 7.08
C LEU A 118 -8.97 3.30 6.71
N SER A 119 -9.70 2.31 7.21
CA SER A 119 -11.12 2.14 6.85
C SER A 119 -11.87 3.43 7.14
N ALA A 120 -12.75 3.83 6.23
CA ALA A 120 -13.63 4.97 6.46
C ALA A 120 -14.40 4.67 7.76
N GLY A 121 -14.15 5.46 8.81
CA GLY A 121 -14.84 5.28 10.08
C GLY A 121 -16.33 5.34 9.78
N SER A 122 -17.09 4.34 10.23
CA SER A 122 -18.52 4.50 10.40
C SER A 122 -18.70 5.68 11.34
N GLY A 123 -19.00 6.85 10.77
CA GLY A 123 -19.07 8.11 11.50
C GLY A 123 -19.86 7.92 12.80
N GLN A 124 -19.26 8.36 13.89
CA GLN A 124 -19.93 8.56 15.16
C GLN A 124 -19.92 10.06 15.44
#